data_AF-A0A1R3WQH0-F1
#
_entry.id   AF-A0A1R3WQH0-F1
#
_cell.length_a   1.000
_cell.length_b   1.000
_cell.length_c   1.000
_cell.angle_alpha   90.00
_cell.angle_beta   90.00
_cell.angle_gamma   90.00
#
_symmetry.space_group_name_H-M   'P 1'
#
loop_
_entity.id
_entity.type
_entity.pdbx_description
1 polymer ?
#
loop_
_entity_poly.entity_id
_entity_poly.type
_entity_poly.pdbx_seq_one_letter_code
_entity_poly.pdbx_strand_id
1 'polypeptide(L)'
;MIHSQPRQISELVLKYPLTSALFVVAVGACLGAVAQIYFGNNLFERFGSFTVAFAIVVFGTVTNLLQSRAQGSYIMDDDGEPPEPFKTNTVKRALNWQGFALIIGTLQWGFGGLLWEYFHG
;
A
#
# COMPACT_ATOMS: atom_id res chain seq x y z
N MET A 1 2.04 27.04 -1.45
CA MET A 1 1.86 26.20 -0.24
C MET A 1 1.25 24.83 -0.60
N ILE A 2 1.90 24.00 -1.43
CA ILE A 2 1.37 22.67 -1.84
C ILE A 2 2.51 21.63 -1.82
N HIS A 3 3.30 21.59 -0.74
CA HIS A 3 4.48 20.70 -0.65
C HIS A 3 4.55 19.85 0.62
N SER A 4 3.51 19.88 1.47
CA SER A 4 3.47 19.15 2.75
C SER A 4 2.65 17.87 2.72
N GLN A 5 1.66 17.73 1.84
CA GLN A 5 0.73 16.59 1.87
C GLN A 5 1.34 15.21 1.58
N PRO A 6 2.20 15.01 0.57
CA PRO A 6 2.75 13.68 0.31
C PRO A 6 3.66 13.19 1.44
N ARG A 7 4.35 14.09 2.14
CA ARG A 7 5.17 13.74 3.32
C ARG A 7 4.32 13.23 4.47
N GLN A 8 3.19 13.89 4.75
CA GLN A 8 2.31 13.51 5.85
C GLN A 8 1.72 12.10 5.66
N ILE A 9 1.31 11.74 4.44
CA ILE A 9 0.75 10.41 4.15
C ILE A 9 1.82 9.33 4.33
N SER A 10 3.01 9.52 3.76
CA SER A 10 4.11 8.55 3.89
C SER A 10 4.60 8.41 5.34
N GLU A 11 4.64 9.50 6.11
CA GLU A 11 4.94 9.45 7.55
C GLU A 11 3.87 8.71 8.35
N LEU A 12 2.59 8.88 7.99
CA LEU A 12 1.48 8.15 8.62
C LEU A 12 1.56 6.65 8.34
N VAL A 13 1.90 6.26 7.11
CA VAL A 13 2.10 4.86 6.71
C VAL A 13 3.27 4.23 7.46
N LEU A 14 4.37 4.97 7.62
CA LEU A 14 5.51 4.51 8.41
C LEU A 14 5.16 4.37 9.91
N LYS A 15 4.33 5.26 10.45
CA LYS A 15 3.89 5.23 11.85
C LYS A 15 2.87 4.12 12.14
N TYR A 16 1.97 3.84 11.19
CA TYR A 16 0.91 2.83 11.31
C TYR A 16 0.89 1.87 10.10
N PRO A 17 1.92 1.04 9.94
CA PRO A 17 2.09 0.22 8.74
C PRO A 17 1.05 -0.89 8.61
N LEU A 18 0.70 -1.53 9.73
CA LEU A 18 -0.33 -2.57 9.76
C LEU A 18 -1.70 -1.97 9.45
N THR A 19 -2.07 -0.88 10.11
CA THR A 19 -3.39 -0.26 9.96
C THR A 19 -3.60 0.26 8.54
N SER A 20 -2.58 0.86 7.92
CA SER A 20 -2.66 1.32 6.53
C SER A 20 -2.79 0.15 5.55
N ALA A 21 -2.00 -0.92 5.71
CA ALA A 21 -2.11 -2.10 4.86
C ALA A 21 -3.47 -2.81 5.00
N LEU A 22 -3.96 -3.00 6.23
CA LEU A 22 -5.27 -3.59 6.49
C LEU A 22 -6.40 -2.71 5.95
N PHE A 23 -6.28 -1.38 6.04
CA PHE A 23 -7.27 -0.46 5.49
C PHE A 23 -7.37 -0.61 3.96
N VAL A 24 -6.23 -0.63 3.27
CA VAL A 24 -6.18 -0.81 1.80
C VAL A 24 -6.80 -2.14 1.39
N VAL A 25 -6.44 -3.23 2.07
CA VAL A 25 -6.99 -4.56 1.80
C VAL A 25 -8.49 -4.62 2.12
N ALA A 26 -8.93 -4.10 3.26
CA ALA A 26 -10.33 -4.14 3.67
C ALA A 26 -11.21 -3.31 2.74
N VAL A 27 -10.77 -2.11 2.36
CA VAL A 27 -11.51 -1.26 1.42
C VAL A 27 -11.59 -1.91 0.05
N GLY A 28 -10.47 -2.43 -0.47
CA GLY A 28 -10.45 -3.15 -1.74
C GLY A 28 -11.35 -4.39 -1.75
N ALA A 29 -11.28 -5.21 -0.70
CA ALA A 29 -12.08 -6.42 -0.54
C ALA A 29 -13.58 -6.13 -0.40
N CYS A 30 -13.95 -5.22 0.51
CA CYS A 30 -15.35 -4.92 0.81
C CYS A 30 -16.01 -4.20 -0.36
N LEU A 31 -15.35 -3.21 -0.97
CA LEU A 31 -15.90 -2.52 -2.14
C LEU A 31 -15.98 -3.47 -3.34
N GLY A 32 -14.97 -4.31 -3.55
CA GLY A 32 -15.00 -5.33 -4.59
C GLY A 32 -16.14 -6.32 -4.42
N ALA A 33 -16.35 -6.83 -3.20
CA ALA A 33 -17.41 -7.79 -2.89
C ALA A 33 -18.81 -7.17 -3.03
N VAL A 34 -19.02 -5.96 -2.49
CA VAL A 34 -20.28 -5.23 -2.64
C VAL A 34 -20.54 -4.93 -4.11
N ALA A 35 -19.53 -4.46 -4.85
CA ALA A 35 -19.69 -4.15 -6.27
C ALA A 35 -20.06 -5.40 -7.10
N GLN A 36 -19.46 -6.55 -6.79
CA GLN A 36 -19.79 -7.82 -7.42
C GLN A 36 -21.26 -8.23 -7.18
N ILE A 37 -21.72 -8.12 -5.93
CA ILE A 37 -23.07 -8.54 -5.52
C ILE A 37 -24.15 -7.63 -6.16
N TYR A 38 -23.93 -6.32 -6.22
CA TYR A 38 -24.95 -5.36 -6.65
C TYR A 38 -24.94 -5.03 -8.15
N PHE A 39 -23.77 -5.03 -8.80
CA PHE A 39 -23.63 -4.59 -10.19
C PHE A 39 -23.36 -5.72 -11.19
N GLY A 40 -23.15 -6.95 -10.72
CA GLY A 40 -23.12 -8.15 -11.57
C GLY A 40 -22.16 -8.01 -12.76
N ASN A 41 -20.87 -7.83 -12.49
CA ASN A 41 -19.84 -7.76 -13.52
C ASN A 41 -18.50 -8.16 -12.92
N ASN A 42 -17.41 -8.22 -13.70
CA ASN A 42 -16.08 -8.65 -13.26
C ASN A 42 -15.35 -7.61 -12.36
N LEU A 43 -16.09 -7.01 -11.41
CA LEU A 43 -15.68 -5.85 -10.62
C LEU A 43 -14.78 -6.22 -9.46
N PHE A 44 -14.95 -7.42 -8.88
CA PHE A 44 -14.04 -7.92 -7.86
C PHE A 44 -12.58 -7.98 -8.37
N GLU A 45 -12.40 -8.47 -9.61
CA GLU A 45 -11.12 -8.50 -10.30
C GLU A 45 -10.50 -7.08 -10.42
N ARG A 46 -11.32 -6.11 -10.85
CA ARG A 46 -10.90 -4.70 -11.03
C ARG A 46 -10.54 -4.04 -9.71
N PHE A 47 -11.26 -4.34 -8.63
CA PHE A 47 -10.91 -3.83 -7.31
C PHE A 47 -9.61 -4.46 -6.77
N GLY A 48 -9.32 -5.71 -7.12
CA GLY A 48 -8.01 -6.33 -6.88
C GLY A 48 -6.88 -5.54 -7.53
N SER A 49 -7.00 -5.18 -8.83
CA SER A 49 -5.98 -4.40 -9.53
C SER A 49 -5.85 -2.97 -9.02
N PHE A 50 -6.95 -2.32 -8.59
CA PHE A 50 -6.89 -1.02 -7.90
C PHE A 50 -6.16 -1.09 -6.56
N THR A 51 -6.36 -2.17 -5.81
CA THR A 51 -5.67 -2.41 -4.52
C THR A 51 -4.18 -2.57 -4.73
N VAL A 52 -3.77 -3.29 -5.79
CA VAL A 52 -2.36 -3.41 -6.20
C VAL A 52 -1.79 -2.05 -6.60
N ALA A 53 -2.47 -1.31 -7.48
CA ALA A 53 -2.00 0.00 -7.94
C ALA A 53 -1.83 0.99 -6.77
N PHE A 54 -2.77 0.99 -5.82
CA PHE A 54 -2.68 1.84 -4.64
C PHE A 54 -1.51 1.45 -3.73
N ALA A 55 -1.30 0.16 -3.49
CA ALA A 55 -0.18 -0.32 -2.68
C ALA A 55 1.18 -0.01 -3.33
N ILE A 56 1.29 -0.06 -4.68
CA ILE A 56 2.49 0.38 -5.41
C ILE A 56 2.75 1.87 -5.22
N VAL A 57 1.71 2.71 -5.31
CA VAL A 57 1.85 4.17 -5.11
C VAL A 57 2.29 4.47 -3.67
N VAL A 58 1.70 3.83 -2.68
CA VAL A 58 2.10 3.98 -1.27
C VAL A 58 3.55 3.52 -1.07
N PHE A 59 3.94 2.38 -1.63
CA PHE A 59 5.31 1.89 -1.58
C PHE A 59 6.30 2.87 -2.23
N GLY A 60 5.98 3.39 -3.41
CA GLY A 60 6.82 4.34 -4.14
C GLY A 60 7.01 5.66 -3.39
N THR A 61 5.93 6.19 -2.79
CA THR A 61 6.00 7.43 -1.99
C THR A 61 6.83 7.25 -0.72
N VAL A 62 6.66 6.14 0.00
CA VAL A 62 7.48 5.81 1.19
C VAL A 62 8.95 5.64 0.80
N THR A 63 9.25 4.92 -0.29
CA THR A 63 10.61 4.74 -0.79
C THR A 63 11.27 6.07 -1.15
N ASN A 64 10.55 6.95 -1.86
CA ASN A 64 11.06 8.27 -2.22
C ASN A 64 11.36 9.14 -0.98
N LEU A 65 10.48 9.10 0.04
CA LEU A 65 10.71 9.79 1.31
C LEU A 65 11.97 9.28 2.02
N LEU A 66 12.16 7.95 2.06
CA LEU A 66 13.34 7.32 2.67
C LEU A 66 14.62 7.69 1.91
N GLN A 67 14.59 7.69 0.57
CA GLN A 67 15.73 8.05 -0.26
C GLN A 67 16.11 9.53 -0.09
N SER A 68 15.13 10.43 -0.07
CA SER A 68 15.36 11.86 0.17
C SER A 68 16.02 12.11 1.53
N ARG A 69 15.63 11.36 2.57
CA ARG A 69 16.27 11.45 3.89
C ARG A 69 17.65 10.81 3.94
N ALA A 70 17.86 9.67 3.29
CA ALA A 70 19.17 9.03 3.22
C ALA A 70 20.19 9.95 2.54
N GLN A 71 19.79 10.64 1.47
CA GLN A 71 20.62 11.65 0.81
C GLN A 71 20.90 12.86 1.72
N GLY A 72 19.91 13.31 2.49
CA GLY A 72 20.08 14.41 3.45
C GLY A 72 20.99 14.05 4.65
N SER A 73 20.87 12.84 5.18
CA SER A 73 21.70 12.33 6.28
C SER A 73 23.15 12.13 5.88
N TYR A 74 23.41 11.62 4.66
CA TYR A 74 24.77 11.50 4.12
C TYR A 74 25.48 12.85 3.97
N ILE A 75 24.72 13.94 3.76
CA ILE A 75 25.27 15.31 3.67
C ILE A 75 25.58 15.89 5.06
N MET A 76 24.93 15.38 6.13
CA MET A 76 25.02 15.95 7.48
C MET A 76 25.91 15.16 8.46
N ASP A 77 26.51 14.04 8.04
CA ASP A 77 27.44 13.21 8.84
C ASP A 77 26.91 12.93 10.26
N ASP A 78 25.59 12.69 10.35
CA ASP A 78 24.89 12.46 11.61
C ASP A 78 24.84 10.95 11.89
N ASP A 79 25.78 10.48 12.73
CA ASP A 79 25.92 9.08 13.18
C ASP A 79 24.81 8.65 14.17
N GLY A 80 23.84 9.52 14.48
CA GLY A 80 22.72 9.24 15.37
C GLY A 80 21.72 8.23 14.80
N GLU A 81 21.11 7.42 15.68
CA GLU A 81 19.99 6.55 15.28
C GLU A 81 18.82 7.42 14.79
N PRO A 82 18.24 7.15 13.59
CA PRO A 82 17.23 8.02 13.01
C PRO A 82 15.98 8.09 13.90
N PRO A 83 15.41 9.28 14.12
CA PRO A 83 14.23 9.44 14.96
C PRO A 83 13.03 8.70 14.37
N GLU A 84 12.09 8.29 15.22
CA GLU A 84 10.83 7.70 14.75
C GLU A 84 10.07 8.66 13.82
N PRO A 85 9.37 8.16 12.79
CA PRO A 85 9.15 6.74 12.43
C PRO A 85 10.23 6.10 11.53
N PHE A 86 11.42 6.71 11.40
CA PHE A 86 12.43 6.32 10.40
C PHE A 86 13.44 5.26 10.88
N LYS A 87 13.23 4.71 12.07
CA LYS A 87 14.01 3.58 12.57
C LYS A 87 13.97 2.40 11.59
N THR A 88 15.10 1.76 11.37
CA THR A 88 15.25 0.63 10.42
C THR A 88 14.22 -0.47 10.63
N ASN A 89 13.93 -0.83 11.89
CA ASN A 89 12.92 -1.85 12.22
C ASN A 89 11.49 -1.42 11.84
N THR A 90 11.15 -0.15 12.06
CA THR A 90 9.84 0.40 11.69
C THR A 90 9.67 0.44 10.18
N VAL A 91 10.70 0.88 9.46
CA VAL A 91 10.72 0.91 7.99
C VAL A 91 10.60 -0.50 7.41
N LYS A 92 11.39 -1.46 7.89
CA LYS A 92 11.28 -2.87 7.47
C LYS A 92 9.88 -3.43 7.69
N ARG A 93 9.29 -3.15 8.86
CA ARG A 93 7.91 -3.56 9.17
C ARG A 93 6.91 -2.91 8.20
N ALA A 94 7.06 -1.63 7.89
CA ALA A 94 6.21 -0.92 6.94
C ALA A 94 6.27 -1.51 5.53
N LEU A 95 7.47 -1.76 5.01
CA LEU A 95 7.65 -2.35 3.70
C LEU A 95 7.07 -3.77 3.62
N ASN A 96 7.26 -4.58 4.67
CA ASN A 96 6.69 -5.93 4.73
C ASN A 96 5.15 -5.93 4.71
N TRP A 97 4.51 -5.03 5.46
CA TRP A 97 3.04 -4.93 5.48
C TRP A 97 2.47 -4.39 4.16
N GLN A 98 3.17 -3.47 3.49
CA GLN A 98 2.78 -3.04 2.14
C GLN A 98 2.97 -4.16 1.11
N GLY A 99 4.04 -4.95 1.23
CA GLY A 99 4.22 -6.18 0.44
C GLY A 99 3.10 -7.18 0.65
N PHE A 100 2.63 -7.35 1.88
CA PHE A 100 1.45 -8.18 2.18
C PHE A 100 0.18 -7.66 1.47
N ALA A 101 -0.07 -6.34 1.50
CA ALA A 101 -1.19 -5.74 0.79
C ALA A 101 -1.13 -5.97 -0.73
N LEU A 102 0.07 -5.91 -1.32
CA LEU A 102 0.30 -6.24 -2.74
C LEU A 102 -0.03 -7.69 -3.06
N ILE A 103 0.41 -8.63 -2.21
CA ILE A 103 0.12 -10.06 -2.38
C ILE A 103 -1.39 -10.29 -2.34
N ILE A 104 -2.09 -9.74 -1.35
CA ILE A 104 -3.55 -9.89 -1.24
C ILE A 104 -4.28 -9.25 -2.42
N GLY A 105 -3.92 -8.03 -2.83
CA GLY A 105 -4.51 -7.38 -3.99
C GLY A 105 -4.29 -8.19 -5.28
N THR A 106 -3.11 -8.80 -5.44
CA THR A 106 -2.79 -9.65 -6.59
C THR A 106 -3.59 -10.95 -6.56
N LEU A 107 -3.78 -11.55 -5.39
CA LEU A 107 -4.64 -12.71 -5.22
C LEU A 107 -6.11 -12.36 -5.52
N GLN A 108 -6.62 -11.21 -5.07
CA GLN A 108 -7.96 -10.74 -5.42
C GLN A 108 -8.11 -10.53 -6.92
N TRP A 109 -7.08 -9.98 -7.57
CA TRP A 109 -7.06 -9.79 -9.01
C TRP A 109 -7.11 -11.15 -9.73
N GLY A 110 -6.20 -12.09 -9.43
CA GLY A 110 -6.20 -13.41 -10.08
C GLY A 110 -7.43 -14.27 -9.76
N PHE A 111 -7.89 -14.26 -8.52
CA PHE A 111 -9.07 -15.03 -8.09
C PHE A 111 -10.37 -14.45 -8.64
N GLY A 112 -10.45 -13.12 -8.83
CA GLY A 112 -11.57 -12.47 -9.49
C GLY A 112 -11.76 -12.95 -10.92
N GLY A 113 -10.68 -13.09 -11.68
CA GLY A 113 -10.72 -13.65 -13.04
C GLY A 113 -11.24 -15.09 -13.06
N LEU A 114 -10.76 -15.94 -12.14
CA LEU A 114 -11.21 -17.34 -12.02
C LEU A 114 -12.70 -17.47 -11.65
N LEU A 115 -13.18 -16.65 -10.70
CA LEU A 115 -14.60 -16.64 -10.33
C LEU A 115 -15.47 -16.25 -11.51
N TRP A 116 -15.05 -15.25 -12.30
CA TRP A 116 -15.81 -14.82 -13.46
C TRP A 116 -15.90 -15.89 -14.54
N GLU A 117 -14.77 -16.52 -14.87
CA GLU A 117 -14.74 -17.65 -15.81
C GLU A 117 -15.63 -18.82 -15.34
N TYR A 118 -15.64 -19.14 -14.05
CA TYR A 118 -16.48 -20.22 -13.52
C TYR A 118 -18.00 -19.93 -13.62
N PHE A 119 -18.41 -18.67 -13.44
CA PHE A 119 -19.84 -18.31 -13.46
C PHE A 119 -20.39 -17.96 -14.85
N HIS A 120 -19.54 -17.67 -15.83
CA HIS A 120 -19.95 -17.22 -17.18
C HIS A 120 -19.33 -18.02 -18.33
N GLY A 121 -18.50 -19.03 -18.05
CA GLY A 121 -17.92 -19.96 -19.01
C GLY A 121 -18.78 -21.20 -19.29
#